data_AF-A0A1C6G8X5-F1
#
_entry.id   AF-A0A1C6G8X5-F1
#
_cell.length_a   1.000
_cell.length_b   1.000
_cell.length_c   1.000
_cell.angle_alpha   90.00
_cell.angle_beta   90.00
_cell.angle_gamma   90.00
#
_symmetry.space_group_name_H-M   'P 1'
#
loop_
_entity.id
_entity.type
_entity.pdbx_description
1 polymer ?
#
loop_
_entity_poly.entity_id
_entity_poly.type
_entity_poly.pdbx_seq_one_letter_code
_entity_poly.pdbx_strand_id
1 'polypeptide(L)'
;MYKFNDREITFNKYNTPTPWMNYLSNGTFHTMISQAGGGVAFYKSPQIWRINHYRFFHLPTDRSGFYTYIKDNDDIWCPTNEPCKSKPDKWSSTHGMGYTRFEAEKNEVNPKI
;
A
#
# COMPACT_ATOMS: atom_id res chain seq x y z
N MET A 1 -1.11 9.95 13.74
CA MET A 1 -1.52 8.86 12.83
C MET A 1 -1.07 9.17 11.41
N TYR A 2 -1.37 10.37 10.94
CA TYR A 2 -0.84 10.94 9.71
C TYR A 2 -0.27 12.35 9.95
N LYS A 3 0.50 12.87 9.00
CA LYS A 3 1.00 14.25 8.94
C LYS A 3 0.84 14.77 7.51
N PHE A 4 0.40 16.01 7.37
CA PHE A 4 0.37 16.72 6.10
C PHE A 4 1.65 17.54 5.96
N ASN A 5 2.29 17.43 4.81
CA ASN A 5 3.36 18.32 4.35
C ASN A 5 2.93 18.81 2.97
N ASP A 6 3.10 20.09 2.61
CA ASP A 6 2.61 20.73 1.35
C ASP A 6 1.90 19.84 0.31
N ARG A 7 2.61 18.88 -0.32
CA ARG A 7 2.09 18.01 -1.40
C ARG A 7 1.99 16.52 -1.06
N GLU A 8 2.22 16.14 0.19
CA GLU A 8 2.26 14.77 0.67
C GLU A 8 1.45 14.57 1.97
N ILE A 9 0.92 13.36 2.14
CA ILE A 9 0.36 12.88 3.41
C ILE A 9 1.17 11.66 3.82
N THR A 10 1.82 11.72 4.98
CA THR A 10 2.58 10.61 5.54
C THR A 10 1.80 9.94 6.67
N PHE A 11 1.67 8.63 6.60
CA PHE A 11 1.07 7.75 7.59
C PHE A 11 2.15 7.04 8.40
N ASN A 12 2.02 7.07 9.73
CA ASN A 12 2.92 6.37 10.64
C ASN A 12 2.27 5.12 11.26
N LYS A 13 1.04 4.78 10.83
CA LYS A 13 0.31 3.58 11.21
C LYS A 13 -0.44 3.01 10.01
N TYR A 14 -0.33 1.70 9.80
CA TYR A 14 -0.99 1.00 8.70
C TYR A 14 -2.50 0.81 8.93
N ASN A 15 -2.92 0.69 10.19
CA ASN A 15 -4.28 0.40 10.63
C ASN A 15 -5.10 1.67 10.90
N THR A 16 -5.24 2.52 9.88
CA THR A 16 -6.18 3.65 9.93
C THR A 16 -7.63 3.14 10.09
N PRO A 17 -8.57 3.95 10.64
CA PRO A 17 -9.96 3.52 10.86
C PRO A 17 -10.65 3.00 9.59
N THR A 18 -10.27 3.55 8.43
CA THR A 18 -10.61 3.07 7.09
C THR A 18 -9.38 3.17 6.19
N PRO A 19 -9.30 2.42 5.07
CA PRO A 19 -8.20 2.57 4.11
C PRO A 19 -8.20 3.95 3.44
N TRP A 20 -7.05 4.59 3.38
CA TRP A 20 -6.82 5.86 2.72
C TRP A 20 -6.15 5.62 1.38
N MET A 21 -6.89 5.89 0.31
CA MET A 21 -6.47 5.60 -1.05
C MET A 21 -5.76 6.80 -1.69
N ASN A 22 -4.77 6.49 -2.52
CA ASN A 22 -4.20 7.40 -3.52
C ASN A 22 -4.53 6.91 -4.93
N TYR A 23 -4.45 7.82 -5.89
CA TYR A 23 -4.63 7.54 -7.30
C TYR A 23 -3.38 7.88 -8.09
N LEU A 24 -2.85 6.87 -8.78
CA LEU A 24 -1.74 6.98 -9.72
C LEU A 24 -2.34 6.94 -11.12
N SER A 25 -2.06 7.93 -11.95
CA SER A 25 -2.69 8.03 -13.26
C SER A 25 -1.78 8.71 -14.26
N ASN A 26 -1.69 8.17 -15.47
CA ASN A 26 -1.12 8.84 -16.63
C ASN A 26 -2.20 9.24 -17.67
N GLY A 27 -3.47 9.24 -17.27
CA GLY A 27 -4.62 9.54 -18.12
C GLY A 27 -5.20 8.34 -18.87
N THR A 28 -4.49 7.21 -18.95
CA THR A 28 -4.98 5.98 -19.60
C THR A 28 -4.86 4.75 -18.71
N PHE A 29 -3.77 4.66 -17.94
CA PHE A 29 -3.56 3.64 -16.93
C PHE A 29 -3.76 4.27 -15.56
N HIS A 30 -4.46 3.55 -14.68
CA HIS A 30 -4.82 4.03 -13.37
C HIS A 30 -4.57 2.95 -12.32
N THR A 31 -4.06 3.37 -11.17
CA THR A 31 -3.94 2.55 -9.96
C THR A 31 -4.56 3.28 -8.80
N MET A 32 -5.45 2.59 -8.09
CA MET A 32 -5.90 2.97 -6.76
C MET A 32 -5.10 2.16 -5.74
N ILE A 33 -4.39 2.80 -4.83
CA ILE A 33 -3.53 2.14 -3.83
C ILE A 33 -3.72 2.73 -2.43
N SER A 34 -3.87 1.88 -1.43
CA SER A 34 -4.06 2.30 -0.04
C SER A 34 -2.72 2.59 0.64
N GLN A 35 -2.79 3.22 1.82
CA GLN A 35 -1.65 3.38 2.72
C GLN A 35 -1.04 2.05 3.20
N ALA A 36 -1.71 0.91 3.01
CA ALA A 36 -1.25 -0.43 3.41
C ALA A 36 -1.12 -1.40 2.22
N GLY A 37 -1.05 -0.87 0.99
CA GLY A 37 -0.77 -1.63 -0.24
C GLY A 37 -1.97 -2.32 -0.88
N GLY A 38 -3.16 -2.29 -0.27
CA GLY A 38 -4.40 -2.76 -0.91
C GLY A 38 -4.76 -1.89 -2.12
N GLY A 39 -5.32 -2.48 -3.19
CA GLY A 39 -5.59 -1.68 -4.37
C GLY A 39 -5.89 -2.43 -5.66
N VAL A 40 -6.16 -1.65 -6.71
CA VAL A 40 -6.49 -2.13 -8.06
C VAL A 40 -5.85 -1.25 -9.12
N ALA A 41 -5.30 -1.89 -10.15
CA ALA A 41 -4.85 -1.28 -11.39
C ALA A 41 -5.79 -1.65 -12.54
N PHE A 42 -6.02 -0.70 -13.44
CA PHE A 42 -6.85 -0.88 -14.62
C PHE A 42 -6.41 0.04 -15.76
N TYR A 43 -6.67 -0.40 -16.99
CA TYR A 43 -6.44 0.38 -18.20
C TYR A 43 -7.79 0.94 -18.69
N LYS A 44 -7.94 2.26 -18.81
CA LYS A 44 -9.15 3.01 -19.22
C LYS A 44 -10.41 2.79 -18.40
N SER A 45 -10.91 1.56 -18.28
CA SER A 45 -12.15 1.24 -17.57
C SER A 45 -11.93 0.25 -16.42
N PRO A 46 -12.29 0.63 -15.18
CA PRO A 46 -12.23 -0.28 -14.03
C PRO A 46 -13.32 -1.36 -14.07
N GLN A 47 -14.29 -1.30 -14.99
CA GLN A 47 -15.32 -2.32 -15.09
C GLN A 47 -14.84 -3.51 -15.93
N ILE A 48 -14.29 -3.22 -17.11
CA ILE A 48 -13.98 -4.23 -18.13
C ILE A 48 -12.48 -4.54 -18.25
N TRP A 49 -11.59 -3.59 -17.92
CA TRP A 49 -10.14 -3.70 -18.18
C TRP A 49 -9.33 -3.59 -16.87
N ARG A 50 -9.80 -4.27 -15.83
CA ARG A 50 -9.04 -4.47 -14.58
C ARG A 50 -7.92 -5.47 -14.80
N ILE A 51 -6.76 -5.15 -14.21
CA ILE A 51 -5.55 -5.97 -14.30
C ILE A 51 -5.48 -6.94 -13.13
N ASN A 52 -5.71 -6.45 -11.91
CA ASN A 52 -5.76 -7.27 -10.71
C ASN A 52 -7.13 -7.18 -10.02
N HIS A 53 -7.39 -8.17 -9.16
CA HIS A 53 -8.63 -8.24 -8.39
C HIS A 53 -8.50 -7.48 -7.06
N TYR A 54 -9.53 -6.71 -6.72
CA TYR A 54 -9.71 -6.03 -5.44
C TYR A 54 -11.11 -6.30 -4.92
N ARG A 55 -11.24 -6.74 -3.66
CA ARG A 55 -12.52 -7.11 -3.05
C ARG A 55 -13.04 -5.96 -2.20
N PHE A 56 -14.01 -5.23 -2.74
CA PHE A 56 -14.78 -4.28 -1.95
C PHE A 56 -15.50 -5.01 -0.79
N PHE A 57 -15.58 -4.35 0.37
CA PHE A 57 -16.22 -4.88 1.59
C PHE A 57 -15.65 -6.21 2.10
N HIS A 58 -14.40 -6.55 1.75
CA HIS A 58 -13.72 -7.70 2.31
C HIS A 58 -13.51 -7.56 3.82
N LEU A 59 -13.43 -8.69 4.54
CA LEU A 59 -13.07 -8.77 5.95
C LEU A 59 -11.83 -9.65 6.12
N PRO A 60 -10.68 -9.13 6.60
CA PRO A 60 -10.41 -7.73 6.89
C PRO A 60 -10.44 -6.85 5.63
N THR A 61 -10.78 -5.57 5.78
CA THR A 61 -10.83 -4.60 4.67
C THR A 61 -9.47 -4.43 4.01
N ASP A 62 -9.43 -3.83 2.81
CA ASP A 62 -8.20 -3.52 2.07
C ASP A 62 -7.43 -4.75 1.56
N ARG A 63 -8.17 -5.64 0.87
CA ARG A 63 -7.64 -6.87 0.25
C ARG A 63 -8.25 -7.04 -1.15
N SER A 64 -7.53 -7.54 -2.15
CA SER A 64 -6.08 -7.81 -2.28
C SER A 64 -5.29 -6.54 -2.64
N GLY A 65 -3.99 -6.63 -2.86
CA GLY A 65 -3.15 -5.46 -3.12
C GLY A 65 -1.84 -5.75 -3.84
N PHE A 66 -1.01 -4.72 -3.91
CA PHE A 66 0.36 -4.75 -4.42
C PHE A 66 1.28 -5.12 -3.26
N TYR A 67 1.58 -6.41 -3.11
CA TYR A 67 2.35 -6.92 -1.99
C TYR A 67 3.71 -7.44 -2.44
N THR A 68 4.73 -7.08 -1.67
CA THR A 68 6.10 -7.60 -1.80
C THR A 68 6.46 -8.32 -0.53
N TYR A 69 6.68 -9.62 -0.61
CA TYR A 69 7.06 -10.43 0.54
C TYR A 69 8.58 -10.46 0.65
N ILE A 70 9.09 -10.17 1.84
CA ILE A 70 10.50 -10.31 2.18
C ILE A 70 10.61 -11.50 3.12
N LYS A 71 11.42 -12.48 2.73
CA LYS A 71 11.79 -13.61 3.57
C LYS A 71 13.20 -13.37 4.10
N ASP A 72 13.31 -13.24 5.41
CA ASP A 72 14.58 -13.11 6.13
C ASP A 72 14.67 -14.26 7.15
N ASN A 73 15.51 -15.25 6.84
CA ASN A 73 15.54 -16.54 7.54
C ASN A 73 14.15 -17.21 7.59
N ASP A 74 13.62 -17.45 8.79
CA ASP A 74 12.30 -18.04 9.03
C ASP A 74 11.18 -16.97 9.13
N ASP A 75 11.52 -15.68 9.07
CA ASP A 75 10.54 -14.60 9.13
C ASP A 75 10.10 -14.15 7.72
N ILE A 76 8.79 -13.90 7.57
CA ILE A 76 8.20 -13.40 6.33
C ILE A 76 7.35 -12.18 6.65
N TRP A 77 7.73 -11.05 6.06
CA TRP A 77 7.08 -9.77 6.30
C TRP A 77 6.87 -8.99 5.01
N CYS A 78 6.09 -7.92 5.08
CA CYS A 78 5.74 -7.09 3.93
C CYS A 78 6.02 -5.61 4.23
N PRO A 79 6.69 -4.85 3.33
CA PRO A 79 6.93 -3.41 3.52
C PRO A 79 5.65 -2.58 3.53
N THR A 80 4.57 -3.06 2.92
CA THR A 80 3.24 -2.43 3.02
C THR A 80 2.52 -2.78 4.33
N ASN A 81 3.22 -3.42 5.27
CA ASN A 81 2.76 -3.92 6.58
C ASN A 81 1.75 -5.06 6.51
N GLU A 82 0.72 -4.91 5.68
CA GLU A 82 -0.20 -5.97 5.31
C GLU A 82 0.29 -6.73 4.08
N PRO A 83 -0.03 -8.02 3.89
CA PRO A 83 -0.94 -8.85 4.71
C PRO A 83 -0.22 -9.72 5.75
N CYS A 84 1.10 -9.59 5.91
CA CYS A 84 1.88 -10.43 6.79
C CYS A 84 1.50 -10.26 8.27
N LYS A 85 1.53 -11.36 9.02
CA LYS A 85 1.39 -11.33 10.48
C LYS A 85 2.59 -10.62 11.12
N SER A 86 3.78 -10.92 10.60
CA SER A 86 5.03 -10.32 11.01
C SER A 86 5.10 -8.88 10.51
N LYS A 87 5.17 -7.92 11.43
CA LYS A 87 5.17 -6.49 11.10
C LYS A 87 6.60 -5.93 11.08
N PRO A 88 6.87 -4.87 10.29
CA PRO A 88 8.12 -4.12 10.37
C PRO A 88 8.26 -3.40 11.72
N ASP A 89 9.50 -3.20 12.16
CA ASP A 89 9.86 -2.47 13.38
C ASP A 89 9.67 -0.96 13.21
N LYS A 90 10.03 -0.44 12.03
CA LYS A 90 9.72 0.92 11.60
C LYS A 90 8.91 0.87 10.32
N TRP A 91 7.93 1.75 10.20
CA TRP A 91 7.05 1.78 9.05
C TRP A 91 6.45 3.16 8.82
N SER A 92 6.43 3.58 7.56
CA SER A 92 5.60 4.69 7.10
C SER A 92 5.16 4.49 5.66
N SER A 93 4.00 5.04 5.31
CA SER A 93 3.54 5.18 3.94
C SER A 93 3.35 6.65 3.63
N THR A 94 3.66 7.10 2.42
CA THR A 94 3.46 8.49 2.00
C THR A 94 2.71 8.53 0.68
N HIS A 95 1.57 9.22 0.66
CA HIS A 95 0.83 9.52 -0.56
C HIS A 95 1.23 10.91 -1.05
N GLY A 96 1.72 10.99 -2.29
CA GLY A 96 1.97 12.25 -3.00
C GLY A 96 1.17 12.33 -4.29
N MET A 97 1.38 13.40 -5.05
CA MET A 97 0.72 13.60 -6.35
C MET A 97 1.23 12.60 -7.39
N GLY A 98 0.46 11.54 -7.64
CA GLY A 98 0.79 10.53 -8.65
C GLY A 98 1.82 9.50 -8.23
N TYR A 99 2.16 9.41 -6.94
CA TYR A 99 3.01 8.34 -6.37
C TYR A 99 2.60 8.01 -4.93
N THR A 100 2.93 6.78 -4.52
CA THR A 100 2.87 6.34 -3.12
C THR A 100 4.19 5.66 -2.80
N ARG A 101 4.76 5.95 -1.62
CA ARG A 101 6.01 5.37 -1.12
C ARG A 101 5.76 4.59 0.17
N PHE A 102 6.41 3.44 0.31
CA PHE A 102 6.46 2.65 1.53
C PHE A 102 7.90 2.56 2.02
N GLU A 103 8.11 2.95 3.26
CA GLU A 103 9.39 2.88 3.94
C GLU A 103 9.22 1.99 5.16
N ALA A 104 9.95 0.88 5.20
CA ALA A 104 9.83 -0.10 6.26
C ALA A 104 11.20 -0.66 6.63
N GLU A 105 11.36 -1.02 7.90
CA GLU A 105 12.57 -1.61 8.45
C GLU A 105 12.22 -2.83 9.30
N LYS A 106 12.95 -3.92 9.13
CA LYS A 106 12.90 -5.07 10.03
C LYS A 106 14.23 -5.81 10.05
N ASN A 107 14.74 -6.17 11.22
CA ASN A 107 16.02 -6.91 11.36
C ASN A 107 17.16 -6.27 10.52
N GLU A 108 17.28 -4.95 10.53
CA GLU A 108 18.25 -4.17 9.71
C GLU A 108 18.01 -4.22 8.18
N VAL A 109 17.00 -4.96 7.72
CA VAL A 109 16.55 -4.98 6.31
C VAL A 109 15.62 -3.79 6.06
N ASN A 110 16.02 -2.91 5.14
CA ASN A 110 15.45 -1.57 4.94
C ASN A 110 14.98 -1.32 3.49
N PRO A 111 13.94 -2.01 2.99
CA PRO A 111 13.37 -1.79 1.67
C PRO A 111 12.74 -0.39 1.57
N LYS A 112 12.99 0.26 0.44
CA LYS A 112 12.25 1.45 -0.01
C LYS A 112 11.54 1.11 -1.31
N ILE A 113 10.21 1.17 -1.29
CA ILE A 113 9.34 0.74 -2.40
C ILE A 113 8.38 1.86 -2.75
#